data_AF-A0A538FZY3-F1
#
_entry.id   AF-A0A538FZY3-F1
#
_cell.length_a   1.000
_cell.length_b   1.000
_cell.length_c   1.000
_cell.angle_alpha   90.00
_cell.angle_beta   90.00
_cell.angle_gamma   90.00
#
_symmetry.space_group_name_H-M   'P 1'
#
loop_
_entity.id
_entity.type
_entity.pdbx_description
1 polymer ?
#
loop_
_entity_poly.entity_id
_entity_poly.type
_entity_poly.pdbx_seq_one_letter_code
_entity_poly.pdbx_strand_id
1 'polypeptide(L)'
;MRFLPRWDSSLLAHADRSRILPEEHRKTVIRKNGDVLPSFLVDGFVAGTWGVEDGRVQLESFEPLPRDVRRALNFEARALAEFCA
;
A
#
# COMPACT_ATOMS: atom_id res chain seq x y z
N MET A 1 4.38 -2.01 9.95
CA MET A 1 4.06 -1.64 8.56
C MET A 1 3.88 -2.91 7.76
N ARG A 2 3.21 -2.84 6.61
CA ARG A 2 3.01 -4.01 5.76
C ARG A 2 2.74 -3.59 4.31
N PHE A 3 3.43 -4.23 3.38
CA PHE A 3 3.13 -4.14 1.96
C PHE A 3 2.08 -5.19 1.56
N LEU A 4 1.05 -4.74 0.86
CA LEU A 4 0.01 -5.55 0.27
C LEU A 4 0.25 -5.61 -1.25
N PRO A 5 0.37 -6.80 -1.85
CA PRO A 5 0.49 -6.92 -3.29
C PRO A 5 -0.79 -6.47 -4.01
N ARG A 6 -0.68 -6.36 -5.34
CA ARG A 6 -1.87 -6.17 -6.20
C ARG A 6 -2.90 -7.26 -5.89
N TRP A 7 -4.17 -6.89 -5.80
CA TRP A 7 -5.28 -7.80 -5.49
C TRP A 7 -5.15 -8.56 -4.16
N ASP A 8 -4.50 -7.98 -3.14
CA ASP A 8 -4.46 -8.59 -1.82
C ASP A 8 -5.87 -8.91 -1.29
N SER A 9 -6.02 -10.13 -0.76
CA SER A 9 -7.33 -10.65 -0.33
C SER A 9 -7.95 -9.84 0.81
N SER A 10 -7.13 -9.18 1.64
CA SER A 10 -7.62 -8.33 2.73
C SER A 10 -8.49 -7.19 2.19
N LEU A 11 -8.17 -6.68 0.99
CA LEU A 11 -8.91 -5.62 0.31
C LEU A 11 -10.06 -6.12 -0.56
N LEU A 12 -10.18 -7.44 -0.78
CA LEU A 12 -11.16 -8.02 -1.70
C LEU A 12 -12.23 -8.87 -1.01
N ALA A 13 -11.83 -9.68 -0.02
CA ALA A 13 -12.64 -10.76 0.55
C ALA A 13 -13.80 -10.29 1.43
N HIS A 14 -13.73 -9.05 1.94
CA HIS A 14 -14.74 -8.51 2.85
C HIS A 14 -15.60 -7.46 2.16
N ALA A 15 -16.92 -7.52 2.38
CA ALA A 15 -17.87 -6.53 1.87
C ALA A 15 -17.58 -5.14 2.48
N ASP A 16 -17.40 -5.10 3.80
CA ASP A 16 -16.92 -3.94 4.53
C ASP A 16 -15.38 -3.91 4.52
N ARG A 17 -14.83 -2.96 3.76
CA ARG A 17 -13.38 -2.75 3.59
C ARG A 17 -12.86 -1.58 4.41
N SER A 18 -13.74 -0.81 5.04
CA SER A 18 -13.39 0.40 5.80
C SER A 18 -12.47 0.12 6.99
N ARG A 19 -12.42 -1.14 7.43
CA ARG A 19 -11.56 -1.66 8.50
C ARG A 19 -10.07 -1.50 8.23
N ILE A 20 -9.68 -1.44 6.96
CA ILE A 20 -8.28 -1.30 6.54
C ILE A 20 -8.10 -0.26 5.44
N LEU A 21 -9.12 0.01 4.61
CA LEU A 21 -9.06 0.97 3.52
C LEU A 21 -9.99 2.14 3.85
N PRO A 22 -9.44 3.32 4.22
CA PRO A 22 -10.23 4.53 4.39
C PRO A 22 -11.09 4.82 3.15
N GLU A 23 -12.37 5.14 3.36
CA GLU A 23 -13.33 5.29 2.25
C GLU A 23 -12.93 6.40 1.27
N GLU A 24 -12.28 7.46 1.76
CA GLU A 24 -11.78 8.56 0.93
C GLU A 24 -10.72 8.12 -0.09
N HIS A 25 -9.94 7.08 0.21
CA HIS A 25 -8.91 6.55 -0.68
C HIS A 25 -9.37 5.34 -1.48
N ARG A 26 -10.61 4.88 -1.27
CA ARG A 26 -11.13 3.66 -1.88
C ARG A 26 -11.04 3.68 -3.40
N LYS A 27 -11.41 4.79 -4.04
CA LYS A 27 -11.39 4.92 -5.51
C LYS A 27 -9.97 5.05 -6.10
N THR A 28 -9.01 5.45 -5.28
CA THR A 28 -7.60 5.49 -5.66
C THR A 28 -7.02 4.08 -5.69
N VAL A 29 -7.30 3.30 -4.63
CA VAL A 29 -6.79 1.93 -4.44
C VAL A 29 -7.54 0.91 -5.29
N ILE A 30 -8.88 0.97 -5.30
CA ILE A 30 -9.76 0.08 -6.07
C ILE A 30 -10.27 0.86 -7.28
N ARG A 31 -9.62 0.62 -8.42
CA ARG A 31 -9.95 1.25 -9.70
C ARG A 31 -11.09 0.52 -10.40
N LYS A 32 -11.33 0.88 -11.66
CA LYS A 32 -12.37 0.26 -12.51
C LYS A 32 -12.17 -1.25 -12.60
N ASN A 33 -13.29 -1.97 -12.74
CA ASN A 33 -13.33 -3.43 -12.88
C ASN A 33 -12.66 -4.20 -11.72
N GLY A 34 -12.56 -3.60 -10.54
CA GLY A 34 -11.95 -4.26 -9.37
C GLY A 34 -10.43 -4.37 -9.43
N ASP A 35 -9.76 -3.55 -10.25
CA ASP A 35 -8.30 -3.47 -10.25
C ASP A 35 -7.80 -2.83 -8.94
N VAL A 36 -7.21 -3.63 -8.06
CA VAL A 36 -6.75 -3.21 -6.73
C VAL A 36 -5.25 -3.01 -6.74
N LEU A 37 -4.81 -1.78 -6.53
CA LEU A 37 -3.40 -1.42 -6.55
C LEU A 37 -2.62 -2.05 -5.38
N PRO A 38 -1.32 -2.37 -5.60
CA PRO A 38 -0.41 -2.62 -4.48
C PRO A 38 -0.41 -1.44 -3.52
N SER A 39 -0.56 -1.73 -2.23
CA SER A 39 -0.79 -0.74 -1.19
C SER A 39 0.10 -1.00 0.01
N PHE A 40 0.34 -0.01 0.86
CA PHE A 40 1.05 -0.23 2.14
C PHE A 40 0.22 0.28 3.32
N LEU A 41 0.38 -0.42 4.45
CA LEU A 41 -0.33 -0.13 5.70
C LEU A 41 0.56 0.62 6.68
N VAL A 42 0.00 1.67 7.27
CA VAL A 42 0.50 2.37 8.47
C VAL A 42 -0.58 2.23 9.54
N ASP A 43 -0.20 1.73 10.71
CA ASP A 43 -1.11 1.50 11.85
C ASP A 43 -2.40 0.73 11.50
N GLY A 44 -2.30 -0.21 10.56
CA GLY A 44 -3.40 -1.06 10.12
C GLY A 44 -4.26 -0.50 8.99
N PHE A 45 -4.01 0.75 8.57
CA PHE A 45 -4.75 1.42 7.50
C PHE A 45 -3.91 1.63 6.26
N VAL A 46 -4.54 1.54 5.09
CA VAL A 46 -3.92 1.86 3.80
C VAL A 46 -3.59 3.34 3.78
N ALA A 47 -2.30 3.64 3.75
CA ALA A 47 -1.76 5.00 3.78
C ALA A 47 -1.14 5.43 2.44
N GLY A 48 -1.14 4.54 1.45
CA GLY A 48 -0.59 4.82 0.13
C GLY A 48 -0.46 3.59 -0.75
N THR A 49 0.06 3.82 -1.95
CA THR A 49 0.33 2.80 -2.97
C THR A 49 1.81 2.59 -3.18
N TRP A 50 2.16 1.46 -3.78
CA TRP A 50 3.52 1.19 -4.18
C TRP A 50 3.59 0.49 -5.54
N GLY A 51 4.76 0.52 -6.14
CA GLY A 51 5.08 -0.18 -7.38
C GLY A 51 6.56 -0.48 -7.49
N VAL A 52 6.95 -1.18 -8.55
CA VAL A 52 8.36 -1.39 -8.90
C VAL A 52 8.63 -0.73 -10.23
N GLU A 53 9.63 0.14 -10.27
CA GLU A 53 10.10 0.84 -11.46
C GLU A 53 11.63 0.82 -11.45
N ASP A 54 12.24 0.40 -12.56
CA ASP A 54 13.70 0.27 -12.70
C ASP A 54 14.39 -0.50 -11.55
N GLY A 55 13.75 -1.59 -11.10
CA GLY A 55 14.24 -2.42 -9.99
C GLY A 55 14.15 -1.75 -8.61
N ARG A 56 13.39 -0.65 -8.49
CA ARG A 56 13.23 0.10 -7.24
C ARG A 56 11.76 0.14 -6.83
N VAL A 57 11.53 0.00 -5.54
CA VAL A 57 10.19 0.19 -4.95
C VAL A 57 9.89 1.68 -4.87
N GLN A 58 8.84 2.10 -5.58
CA GLN A 58 8.28 3.45 -5.52
C GLN A 58 7.14 3.49 -4.51
N LEU A 59 7.11 4.53 -3.68
CA LEU A 59 6.13 4.72 -2.62
C LEU A 59 5.38 6.02 -2.82
N GLU A 60 4.05 5.96 -2.86
CA GLU A 60 3.18 7.12 -2.98
C GLU A 60 2.26 7.17 -1.77
N SER A 61 2.55 8.07 -0.82
CA SER A 61 1.71 8.27 0.37
C SER A 61 0.54 9.21 0.02
N PHE A 62 -0.66 8.92 0.52
CA PHE A 62 -1.82 9.79 0.30
C PHE A 62 -1.73 11.08 1.12
N GLU A 63 -1.10 11.00 2.28
CA GLU A 63 -0.86 12.11 3.20
C GLU A 63 0.60 12.17 3.64
N PRO A 64 1.10 13.32 4.11
CA PRO A 64 2.41 13.44 4.70
C PRO A 64 2.58 12.50 5.91
N LEU A 65 3.53 11.58 5.82
CA LEU A 65 3.84 10.68 6.93
C LEU A 65 4.85 11.30 7.92
N PRO A 66 4.70 11.04 9.23
CA PRO A 66 5.72 11.34 10.23
C PRO A 66 7.10 10.79 9.82
N ARG A 67 8.18 11.48 10.23
CA ARG A 67 9.54 11.17 9.77
C ARG A 67 9.98 9.76 10.14
N ASP A 68 9.64 9.32 11.33
CA ASP A 68 9.90 7.98 11.88
C ASP A 68 9.13 6.90 11.11
N VAL A 69 7.83 7.13 10.86
CA VAL A 69 6.98 6.27 10.03
C VAL A 69 7.60 6.12 8.63
N ARG A 70 7.94 7.24 7.98
CA ARG A 70 8.58 7.24 6.67
C ARG A 70 9.91 6.48 6.67
N ARG A 71 10.70 6.58 7.74
CA ARG A 71 11.96 5.81 7.86
C ARG A 71 11.71 4.30 7.96
N ALA A 72 10.75 3.88 8.78
CA ALA A 72 10.38 2.48 8.89
C ALA A 72 9.85 1.93 7.56
N LEU A 73 9.04 2.71 6.84
CA LEU A 73 8.49 2.32 5.55
C LEU A 73 9.59 2.10 4.51
N ASN A 74 10.54 3.03 4.44
CA ASN A 74 11.68 2.90 3.53
C ASN A 74 12.60 1.73 3.88
N PHE A 75 12.71 1.38 5.17
CA PHE A 75 13.47 0.21 5.59
C PHE A 75 12.82 -1.09 5.08
N GLU A 76 11.51 -1.23 5.28
CA GLU A 76 10.76 -2.41 4.81
C GLU A 76 10.69 -2.48 3.27
N ALA A 77 10.60 -1.33 2.59
CA ALA A 77 10.62 -1.25 1.12
C ALA A 77 11.92 -1.79 0.50
N ARG A 78 13.05 -1.71 1.20
CA ARG A 78 14.33 -2.27 0.72
C ARG A 78 14.30 -3.80 0.69
N ALA A 79 13.76 -4.42 1.74
CA ALA A 79 13.60 -5.87 1.77
C ALA A 79 12.66 -6.35 0.65
N LEU A 80 11.60 -5.58 0.36
CA LEU A 80 10.72 -5.85 -0.78
C LEU A 80 11.43 -5.70 -2.12
N ALA A 81 12.28 -4.67 -2.28
CA ALA A 81 13.06 -4.46 -3.49
C ALA A 81 14.02 -5.63 -3.76
N GLU A 82 14.70 -6.13 -2.72
CA GLU A 82 15.57 -7.32 -2.81
C GLU A 82 14.80 -8.58 -3.20
N PHE A 83 13.56 -8.73 -2.73
CA PHE A 83 12.70 -9.86 -3.10
C PHE A 83 12.20 -9.79 -4.56
N CYS A 84 12.00 -8.59 -5.10
CA CYS A 84 11.50 -8.37 -6.45
C CYS A 84 12.60 -8.36 -7.53
N ALA A 85 13.88 -8.37 -7.15
CA ALA A 85 15.03 -8.42 -8.04
C ALA A 85 15.33 -9.86 -8.49
#